data_AF-A0A936JSI3-F1
#
_entry.id   AF-A0A936JSI3-F1
#
_cell.length_a   1.000
_cell.length_b   1.000
_cell.length_c   1.000
_cell.angle_alpha   90.00
_cell.angle_beta   90.00
_cell.angle_gamma   90.00
#
_symmetry.space_group_name_H-M   'P 1'
#
loop_
_entity.id
_entity.type
_entity.pdbx_description
1 polymer ?
#
loop_
_entity_poly.entity_id
_entity_poly.type
_entity_poly.pdbx_seq_one_letter_code
_entity_poly.pdbx_strand_id
1 'polypeptide(L)'
;MTTRRSAMLGGLMMGFVGAWMAGACGGGGPAPGECTAVDDPPVEEPSTACAKPPATGCKRFFLPLLGNPSMNPELAAKYRAAFGLAACYVPADANAPFNCWYKEEDLKEKDGKDGKACRDAKRIGEVSGLAKYDQGYKCQKNEVTGDWWVQVGSDVANKIDIKLGDAPLETSLIDVDGVPTEINGPYRNLPQLTTIKPGEDFYCSTGLPGPDGGTLNQREWILQVNRAANDGGIRSDLAGFMYPCEDKCGKPMICTEPEFLKAGPANDPEAAQVHHVQRRKDLRRCEWGTNANSNAVVISRKLNIKLRNYYPSANEVNWVNKVPPYTYTP
;
A
#
# COMPACT_ATOMS: atom_id res chain seq x y z
N MET A 1 16.35 -53.91 25.32
CA MET A 1 15.55 -53.87 26.56
C MET A 1 16.49 -53.65 27.73
N THR A 2 16.59 -52.44 28.24
CA THR A 2 17.30 -52.16 29.49
C THR A 2 16.68 -50.92 30.11
N THR A 3 15.78 -51.18 31.05
CA THR A 3 15.05 -50.21 31.87
C THR A 3 15.95 -49.79 33.04
N ARG A 4 16.10 -48.49 33.28
CA ARG A 4 16.35 -47.97 34.62
C ARG A 4 15.43 -46.80 34.92
N ARG A 5 14.73 -46.96 36.03
CA ARG A 5 13.77 -46.05 36.67
C ARG A 5 14.49 -45.06 37.61
N SER A 6 13.67 -44.09 38.04
CA SER A 6 13.75 -43.31 39.29
C SER A 6 14.54 -42.00 39.22
N ALA A 7 14.10 -40.88 39.79
CA ALA A 7 12.89 -40.59 40.57
C ALA A 7 12.65 -39.07 40.62
N MET A 8 11.41 -38.75 41.00
CA MET A 8 10.83 -37.44 41.30
C MET A 8 11.57 -36.64 42.39
N LEU A 9 11.36 -35.32 42.38
CA LEU A 9 10.80 -34.45 43.45
C LEU A 9 10.99 -33.01 42.94
N GLY A 10 10.08 -32.03 43.03
CA GLY A 10 8.97 -31.80 43.95
C GLY A 10 9.15 -30.40 44.57
N GLY A 11 8.12 -29.54 44.55
CA GLY A 11 8.06 -28.24 45.24
C GLY A 11 8.01 -27.03 44.28
N LEU A 12 6.91 -26.33 43.96
CA LEU A 12 5.73 -25.80 44.70
C LEU A 12 5.96 -24.36 45.23
N MET A 13 5.05 -23.45 44.83
CA MET A 13 4.61 -22.18 45.48
C MET A 13 5.58 -20.97 45.43
N MET A 14 5.17 -19.69 45.40
CA MET A 14 3.92 -18.96 45.63
C MET A 14 3.82 -17.77 44.65
N GLY A 15 2.60 -17.28 44.41
CA GLY A 15 2.38 -15.93 43.90
C GLY A 15 2.63 -14.84 44.95
N PHE A 16 2.75 -13.59 44.50
CA PHE A 16 2.58 -12.41 45.33
C PHE A 16 1.72 -11.36 44.61
N VAL A 17 0.60 -11.07 45.24
CA VAL A 17 -0.28 -9.92 45.06
C VAL A 17 0.13 -8.87 46.10
N GLY A 18 0.10 -7.59 45.74
CA GLY A 18 0.26 -6.45 46.64
C GLY A 18 1.41 -5.53 46.19
N ALA A 19 1.30 -4.20 46.16
CA ALA A 19 0.45 -3.33 46.96
C ALA A 19 0.18 -1.99 46.24
N TRP A 20 -0.99 -1.42 46.56
CA TRP A 20 -1.27 0.01 46.43
C TRP A 20 -0.44 0.78 47.46
N MET A 21 0.18 1.88 47.04
CA MET A 21 0.57 2.96 47.94
C MET A 21 0.30 4.30 47.24
N ALA A 22 -0.66 5.04 47.80
CA ALA A 22 -0.77 6.46 47.62
C ALA A 22 0.35 7.15 48.41
N GLY A 23 1.00 8.14 47.80
CA GLY A 23 1.95 9.03 48.46
C GLY A 23 1.88 10.39 47.80
N ALA A 24 1.37 11.38 48.54
CA ALA A 24 1.32 12.78 48.15
C ALA A 24 2.57 13.53 48.65
N CYS A 25 2.90 14.60 47.91
CA CYS A 25 3.70 15.77 48.26
C CYS A 25 5.24 15.68 48.23
N GLY A 26 5.82 16.46 47.30
CA GLY A 26 6.96 17.34 47.60
C GLY A 26 8.14 17.28 46.64
N GLY A 27 8.44 18.42 46.00
CA GLY A 27 9.79 18.74 45.51
C GLY A 27 9.92 18.92 44.01
N GLY A 28 10.21 20.15 43.58
CA GLY A 28 10.31 20.57 42.18
C GLY A 28 11.39 19.86 41.35
N GLY A 29 11.10 19.76 40.05
CA GLY A 29 11.96 19.25 38.98
C GLY A 29 11.41 19.73 37.63
N PRO A 30 12.24 19.74 36.56
CA PRO A 30 12.32 20.84 35.60
C PRO A 30 11.16 20.92 34.60
N ALA A 31 11.07 22.09 33.97
CA ALA A 31 10.15 22.48 32.91
C ALA A 31 9.87 21.37 31.87
N PRO A 32 8.69 21.36 31.21
CA PRO A 32 8.38 20.40 30.16
C PRO A 32 9.43 20.55 29.05
N GLY A 33 10.28 19.53 28.91
CA GLY A 33 11.24 19.44 27.81
C GLY A 33 10.49 19.42 26.50
N GLU A 34 10.77 20.41 25.65
CA GLU A 34 10.38 20.42 24.25
C GLU A 34 10.94 19.15 23.58
N CYS A 35 10.04 18.29 23.12
CA CYS A 35 10.42 17.17 22.26
C CYS A 35 10.93 17.75 20.94
N THR A 36 12.20 17.51 20.63
CA THR A 36 12.84 17.93 19.38
C THR A 36 12.11 17.35 18.18
N ALA A 37 11.77 18.23 17.23
CA ALA A 37 11.09 17.90 15.99
C ALA A 37 11.86 16.83 15.19
N VAL A 38 11.12 15.85 14.69
CA VAL A 38 11.63 14.82 13.76
C VAL A 38 11.70 15.46 12.37
N ASP A 39 12.84 15.31 11.69
CA ASP A 39 13.09 15.87 10.37
C ASP A 39 11.98 15.53 9.36
N ASP A 40 11.46 16.58 8.71
CA ASP A 40 10.44 16.48 7.68
C ASP A 40 10.95 15.69 6.45
N PRO A 41 10.16 14.76 5.88
CA PRO A 41 10.49 14.15 4.60
C PRO A 41 10.48 15.20 3.48
N PRO A 42 11.29 15.01 2.42
CA PRO A 42 11.50 16.02 1.40
C PRO A 42 10.20 16.42 0.69
N VAL A 43 10.05 17.73 0.50
CA VAL A 43 9.01 18.36 -0.30
C VAL A 43 9.25 17.98 -1.77
N GLU A 44 8.35 17.20 -2.36
CA GLU A 44 8.31 17.06 -3.83
C GLU A 44 7.78 18.37 -4.42
N GLU A 45 8.58 18.98 -5.29
CA GLU A 45 8.18 20.16 -6.06
C GLU A 45 6.99 19.85 -6.99
N PRO A 46 6.12 20.83 -7.29
CA PRO A 46 4.98 20.62 -8.17
C PRO A 46 5.47 20.30 -9.59
N SER A 47 5.37 19.03 -10.00
CA SER A 47 5.66 18.63 -11.38
C SER A 47 4.50 19.02 -12.28
N THR A 48 4.78 19.80 -13.32
CA THR A 48 3.83 20.26 -14.36
C THR A 48 3.55 19.23 -15.46
N ALA A 49 3.98 17.98 -15.31
CA ALA A 49 4.11 17.06 -16.42
C ALA A 49 2.94 16.07 -16.54
N CYS A 50 1.89 16.45 -17.28
CA CYS A 50 0.82 15.52 -17.72
C CYS A 50 1.06 14.91 -19.10
N ALA A 51 2.32 14.95 -19.54
CA ALA A 51 2.80 14.19 -20.68
C ALA A 51 4.04 13.40 -20.24
N LYS A 52 3.85 12.47 -19.30
CA LYS A 52 4.82 11.39 -19.17
C LYS A 52 4.60 10.42 -20.35
N PRO A 53 5.66 9.99 -21.06
CA PRO A 53 5.52 8.99 -22.11
C PRO A 53 4.81 7.74 -21.56
N PRO A 54 4.05 7.00 -22.40
CA PRO A 54 3.28 5.84 -21.97
C PRO A 54 4.18 4.92 -21.16
N ALA A 55 3.65 4.47 -20.02
CA ALA A 55 4.31 3.55 -19.10
C ALA A 55 5.04 2.48 -19.90
N THR A 56 6.38 2.57 -19.96
CA THR A 56 7.15 1.39 -20.29
C THR A 56 6.75 0.35 -19.25
N GLY A 57 6.24 -0.79 -19.72
CA GLY A 57 5.68 -1.83 -18.87
C GLY A 57 6.60 -2.04 -17.67
N CYS A 58 6.02 -2.10 -16.47
CA CYS A 58 6.79 -2.19 -15.25
C CYS A 58 7.59 -3.50 -15.25
N LYS A 59 8.85 -3.46 -15.69
CA LYS A 59 9.67 -4.67 -15.81
C LYS A 59 9.95 -5.22 -14.42
N ARG A 60 9.54 -6.46 -14.18
CA ARG A 60 9.74 -7.17 -12.91
C ARG A 60 10.05 -8.62 -13.19
N PHE A 61 10.76 -9.24 -12.27
CA PHE A 61 11.06 -10.66 -12.32
C PHE A 61 9.83 -11.44 -11.86
N PHE A 62 9.31 -12.35 -12.67
CA PHE A 62 8.15 -13.15 -12.29
C PHE A 62 8.53 -14.59 -11.98
N LEU A 63 7.84 -15.13 -10.98
CA LEU A 63 7.85 -16.55 -10.68
C LEU A 63 6.71 -17.24 -11.42
N PRO A 64 6.98 -18.16 -12.36
CA PRO A 64 5.94 -19.00 -12.94
C PRO A 64 5.42 -19.95 -11.86
N LEU A 65 4.13 -19.84 -11.55
CA LEU A 65 3.50 -20.60 -10.47
C LEU A 65 2.99 -21.95 -10.96
N LEU A 66 3.18 -22.99 -10.14
CA LEU A 66 2.69 -24.34 -10.43
C LEU A 66 1.22 -24.50 -10.05
N GLY A 67 0.52 -25.43 -10.71
CA GLY A 67 -0.86 -25.82 -10.40
C GLY A 67 -1.96 -24.93 -11.01
N ASN A 68 -1.59 -24.05 -11.96
CA ASN A 68 -2.52 -23.15 -12.68
C ASN A 68 -3.39 -22.27 -11.77
N PRO A 69 -2.78 -21.42 -10.91
CA PRO A 69 -3.52 -20.55 -10.00
C PRO A 69 -4.44 -19.54 -10.72
N SER A 70 -4.19 -19.22 -11.99
CA SER A 70 -5.08 -18.37 -12.79
C SER A 70 -6.50 -18.95 -12.91
N MET A 71 -6.64 -20.27 -12.90
CA MET A 71 -7.92 -20.99 -12.99
C MET A 71 -8.37 -21.57 -11.64
N ASN A 72 -7.59 -21.36 -10.57
CA ASN A 72 -7.84 -21.92 -9.25
C ASN A 72 -7.69 -20.81 -8.18
N PRO A 73 -8.80 -20.11 -7.83
CA PRO A 73 -8.78 -19.02 -6.87
C PRO A 73 -8.25 -19.42 -5.48
N GLU A 74 -8.53 -20.65 -5.03
CA GLU A 74 -8.02 -21.15 -3.74
C GLU A 74 -6.49 -21.28 -3.77
N LEU A 75 -5.93 -21.78 -4.88
CA LEU A 75 -4.49 -21.87 -5.04
C LEU A 75 -3.84 -20.49 -5.18
N ALA A 76 -4.47 -19.56 -5.91
CA ALA A 76 -4.01 -18.17 -5.97
C ALA A 76 -3.99 -17.53 -4.57
N ALA A 77 -5.02 -17.77 -3.76
CA ALA A 77 -5.07 -17.32 -2.36
C ALA A 77 -3.95 -17.94 -1.50
N LYS A 78 -3.63 -19.23 -1.68
CA LYS A 78 -2.51 -19.88 -1.01
C LYS A 78 -1.17 -19.23 -1.37
N TYR A 79 -0.94 -18.91 -2.65
CA TYR A 79 0.27 -18.18 -3.07
C TYR A 79 0.33 -16.77 -2.49
N ARG A 80 -0.79 -16.04 -2.47
CA ARG A 80 -0.88 -14.72 -1.82
C ARG A 80 -0.56 -14.78 -0.33
N ALA A 81 -1.10 -15.77 0.36
CA ALA A 81 -0.82 -15.99 1.78
C ALA A 81 0.65 -16.35 2.02
N ALA A 82 1.24 -17.17 1.14
CA ALA A 82 2.60 -17.66 1.30
C ALA A 82 3.67 -16.60 0.97
N PHE A 83 3.45 -15.79 -0.07
CA PHE A 83 4.46 -14.88 -0.64
C PHE A 83 4.11 -13.39 -0.42
N GLY A 84 2.87 -13.09 -0.03
CA GLY A 84 2.38 -11.75 0.28
C GLY A 84 1.77 -11.02 -0.93
N LEU A 85 0.81 -10.13 -0.64
CA LEU A 85 0.11 -9.29 -1.63
C LEU A 85 1.04 -8.36 -2.41
N ALA A 86 2.16 -7.97 -1.81
CA ALA A 86 3.15 -7.12 -2.48
C ALA A 86 3.85 -7.83 -3.66
N ALA A 87 3.91 -9.16 -3.63
CA ALA A 87 4.49 -9.96 -4.69
C ALA A 87 3.40 -10.48 -5.65
N CYS A 88 2.28 -10.99 -5.11
CA CYS A 88 1.26 -11.69 -5.91
C CYS A 88 -0.06 -10.90 -5.95
N TYR A 89 -0.41 -10.39 -7.12
CA TYR A 89 -1.53 -9.45 -7.33
C TYR A 89 -2.51 -9.98 -8.42
N VAL A 90 -3.71 -9.42 -8.53
CA VAL A 90 -4.70 -9.84 -9.55
C VAL A 90 -4.54 -8.95 -10.77
N PRO A 91 -4.09 -9.48 -11.92
CA PRO A 91 -3.97 -8.66 -13.11
C PRO A 91 -5.32 -8.07 -13.53
N ALA A 92 -5.32 -6.82 -13.99
CA ALA A 92 -6.51 -6.16 -14.52
C ALA A 92 -7.03 -6.81 -15.82
N ASP A 93 -6.12 -7.35 -16.64
CA ASP A 93 -6.47 -8.16 -17.80
C ASP A 93 -6.75 -9.61 -17.35
N ALA A 94 -7.99 -10.05 -17.52
CA ALA A 94 -8.43 -11.39 -17.16
C ALA A 94 -7.69 -12.51 -17.93
N ASN A 95 -7.06 -12.18 -19.06
CA ASN A 95 -6.26 -13.14 -19.82
C ASN A 95 -4.81 -13.21 -19.36
N ALA A 96 -4.36 -12.27 -18.52
CA ALA A 96 -2.99 -12.27 -18.02
C ALA A 96 -2.83 -13.35 -16.93
N PRO A 97 -1.73 -14.13 -16.96
CA PRO A 97 -1.51 -15.17 -15.98
C PRO A 97 -1.27 -14.59 -14.57
N PHE A 98 -1.86 -15.23 -13.57
CA PHE A 98 -1.56 -14.94 -12.17
C PHE A 98 -0.13 -15.40 -11.84
N ASN A 99 0.75 -14.42 -11.62
CA ASN A 99 2.14 -14.64 -11.24
C ASN A 99 2.51 -13.75 -10.05
N CYS A 100 3.62 -14.07 -9.40
CA CYS A 100 4.21 -13.23 -8.37
C CYS A 100 5.44 -12.50 -8.92
N TRP A 101 5.52 -11.20 -8.67
CA TRP A 101 6.45 -10.28 -9.33
C TRP A 101 7.35 -9.58 -8.31
N TYR A 102 8.63 -9.51 -8.64
CA TYR A 102 9.71 -9.13 -7.74
C TYR A 102 10.63 -8.11 -8.40
N LYS A 103 11.29 -7.29 -7.58
CA LYS A 103 12.38 -6.43 -8.04
C LYS A 103 13.65 -7.26 -8.16
N GLU A 104 14.63 -6.73 -8.89
CA GLU A 104 15.95 -7.35 -8.96
C GLU A 104 16.62 -7.47 -7.57
N GLU A 105 16.41 -6.48 -6.70
CA GLU A 105 16.88 -6.50 -5.30
C GLU A 105 16.32 -7.69 -4.51
N ASP A 106 15.12 -8.16 -4.85
CA ASP A 106 14.49 -9.30 -4.18
C ASP A 106 15.07 -10.65 -4.63
N LEU A 107 15.93 -10.68 -5.66
CA LEU A 107 16.64 -11.89 -6.10
C LEU A 107 18.00 -12.04 -5.41
N LYS A 108 18.61 -10.93 -5.01
CA LYS A 108 19.98 -10.89 -4.47
C LYS A 108 20.02 -11.42 -3.03
N GLU A 109 21.08 -12.14 -2.71
CA GLU A 109 21.36 -12.59 -1.34
C GLU A 109 21.57 -11.37 -0.44
N LYS A 110 21.02 -11.42 0.78
CA LYS A 110 21.19 -10.38 1.80
C LYS A 110 21.43 -11.04 3.15
N ASP A 111 22.51 -10.66 3.83
CA ASP A 111 22.87 -11.15 5.16
C ASP A 111 22.97 -12.69 5.25
N GLY A 112 23.55 -13.33 4.22
CA GLY A 112 23.68 -14.79 4.15
C GLY A 112 22.39 -15.55 3.82
N LYS A 113 21.29 -14.83 3.51
CA LYS A 113 19.99 -15.40 3.17
C LYS A 113 19.66 -15.12 1.72
N ASP A 114 19.18 -16.13 0.99
CA ASP A 114 18.71 -15.98 -0.39
C ASP A 114 17.71 -14.82 -0.50
N GLY A 115 17.69 -14.15 -1.65
CA GLY A 115 16.70 -13.11 -1.94
C GLY A 115 15.25 -13.60 -1.74
N LYS A 116 14.32 -12.69 -1.45
CA LYS A 116 12.91 -13.01 -1.24
C LYS A 116 12.32 -13.83 -2.39
N ALA A 117 12.54 -13.43 -3.64
CA ALA A 117 12.04 -14.14 -4.81
C ALA A 117 12.54 -15.59 -4.87
N CYS A 118 13.80 -15.81 -4.49
CA CYS A 118 14.43 -17.12 -4.47
C CYS A 118 13.89 -18.02 -3.35
N ARG A 119 13.65 -17.45 -2.16
CA ARG A 119 13.00 -18.18 -1.06
C ARG A 119 11.58 -18.57 -1.42
N ASP A 120 10.84 -17.67 -2.07
CA ASP A 120 9.47 -17.92 -2.50
C ASP A 120 9.43 -18.97 -3.62
N ALA A 121 10.36 -18.91 -4.58
CA ALA A 121 10.51 -19.91 -5.65
C ALA A 121 10.69 -21.34 -5.12
N LYS A 122 11.52 -21.53 -4.09
CA LYS A 122 11.71 -22.84 -3.43
C LYS A 122 10.44 -23.39 -2.80
N ARG A 123 9.55 -22.50 -2.36
CA ARG A 123 8.28 -22.86 -1.70
C ARG A 123 7.13 -23.08 -2.68
N ILE A 124 7.30 -22.82 -3.98
CA ILE A 124 6.25 -23.02 -4.99
C ILE A 124 5.72 -24.46 -4.96
N GLY A 125 6.61 -25.45 -4.88
CA GLY A 125 6.25 -26.86 -4.75
C GLY A 125 5.32 -27.09 -3.55
N GLU A 126 5.76 -26.68 -2.35
CA GLU A 126 4.97 -26.80 -1.11
C GLU A 126 3.59 -26.13 -1.22
N VAL A 127 3.54 -24.91 -1.75
CA VAL A 127 2.28 -24.14 -1.87
C VAL A 127 1.31 -24.80 -2.87
N SER A 128 1.84 -25.38 -3.94
CA SER A 128 1.05 -26.15 -4.93
C SER A 128 0.63 -27.55 -4.47
N GLY A 129 1.06 -27.99 -3.28
CA GLY A 129 0.74 -29.31 -2.73
C GLY A 129 1.70 -30.41 -3.16
N LEU A 130 2.83 -30.08 -3.80
CA LEU A 130 3.91 -31.03 -4.04
C LEU A 130 4.71 -31.27 -2.75
N ALA A 131 5.37 -32.42 -2.69
CA ALA A 131 6.21 -32.77 -1.54
C ALA A 131 7.27 -31.69 -1.28
N LYS A 132 7.50 -31.36 0.00
CA LYS A 132 8.57 -30.44 0.38
C LYS A 132 9.88 -30.98 -0.16
N TYR A 133 10.56 -30.14 -0.93
CA TYR A 133 11.87 -30.46 -1.41
C TYR A 133 12.87 -29.51 -0.75
N ASP A 134 13.69 -30.06 0.13
CA ASP A 134 14.70 -29.30 0.85
C ASP A 134 16.07 -29.82 0.48
N GLN A 135 16.66 -29.18 -0.52
CA GLN A 135 18.10 -29.17 -0.70
C GLN A 135 18.46 -27.71 -0.89
N GLY A 136 19.46 -27.24 -0.15
CA GLY A 136 19.86 -25.83 -0.02
C GLY A 136 20.42 -25.20 -1.30
N TYR A 137 19.83 -25.49 -2.46
CA TYR A 137 20.20 -24.97 -3.75
C TYR A 137 20.02 -23.46 -3.79
N LYS A 138 21.10 -22.75 -4.13
CA LYS A 138 21.06 -21.30 -4.26
C LYS A 138 20.48 -20.91 -5.61
N CYS A 139 19.81 -19.77 -5.64
CA CYS A 139 19.44 -19.12 -6.88
C CYS A 139 20.69 -18.82 -7.72
N GLN A 140 20.64 -19.12 -9.01
CA GLN A 140 21.73 -18.84 -9.93
C GLN A 140 21.25 -17.91 -11.03
N LYS A 141 22.07 -16.93 -11.36
CA LYS A 141 21.84 -16.03 -12.49
C LYS A 141 22.44 -16.63 -13.74
N ASN A 142 21.68 -16.64 -14.82
CA ASN A 142 22.20 -16.88 -16.16
C ASN A 142 22.79 -15.56 -16.67
N GLU A 143 24.13 -15.46 -16.75
CA GLU A 143 24.78 -14.22 -17.19
C GLU A 143 24.54 -13.88 -18.68
N VAL A 144 24.08 -14.85 -19.49
CA VAL A 144 23.76 -14.61 -20.91
C VAL A 144 22.39 -13.98 -21.07
N THR A 145 21.36 -14.49 -20.37
CA THR A 145 19.98 -14.00 -20.52
C THR A 145 19.60 -12.97 -19.45
N GLY A 146 20.33 -12.91 -18.33
CA GLY A 146 19.97 -12.12 -17.16
C GLY A 146 18.88 -12.74 -16.29
N ASP A 147 18.32 -13.88 -16.69
CA ASP A 147 17.30 -14.62 -15.93
C ASP A 147 17.93 -15.31 -14.72
N TRP A 148 17.09 -15.62 -13.75
CA TRP A 148 17.49 -16.41 -12.59
C TRP A 148 16.83 -17.76 -12.62
N TRP A 149 17.39 -18.74 -11.94
CA TRP A 149 16.74 -20.03 -11.75
C TRP A 149 17.10 -20.65 -10.41
N VAL A 150 16.21 -21.51 -9.92
CA VAL A 150 16.46 -22.32 -8.72
C VAL A 150 15.93 -23.73 -8.93
N GLN A 151 16.71 -24.73 -8.51
CA GLN A 151 16.30 -26.13 -8.54
C GLN A 151 15.25 -26.40 -7.44
N VAL A 152 14.18 -27.07 -7.83
CA VAL A 152 13.02 -27.44 -7.01
C VAL A 152 12.74 -28.95 -7.15
N GLY A 153 13.68 -29.78 -6.73
CA GLY A 153 13.53 -31.23 -6.80
C GLY A 153 14.87 -31.95 -6.83
N SER A 154 14.85 -33.28 -6.66
CA SER A 154 16.04 -34.13 -6.74
C SER A 154 16.59 -34.25 -8.14
N ASP A 155 15.72 -34.08 -9.12
CA ASP A 155 16.10 -33.96 -10.51
C ASP A 155 16.52 -32.51 -10.81
N VAL A 156 17.71 -32.36 -11.40
CA VAL A 156 18.24 -31.07 -11.88
C VAL A 156 17.37 -30.46 -12.98
N ALA A 157 16.56 -31.28 -13.68
CA ALA A 157 15.58 -30.80 -14.64
C ALA A 157 14.41 -30.06 -13.98
N ASN A 158 14.13 -30.34 -12.70
CA ASN A 158 13.08 -29.65 -11.96
C ASN A 158 13.61 -28.31 -11.45
N LYS A 159 13.50 -27.27 -12.26
CA LYS A 159 13.88 -25.91 -11.92
C LYS A 159 12.76 -24.92 -12.17
N ILE A 160 12.73 -23.86 -11.37
CA ILE A 160 11.90 -22.68 -11.62
C ILE A 160 12.80 -21.62 -12.26
N ASP A 161 12.50 -21.25 -13.49
CA ASP A 161 13.11 -20.11 -14.16
C ASP A 161 12.36 -18.83 -13.76
N ILE A 162 13.08 -17.86 -13.24
CA ILE A 162 12.60 -16.53 -12.83
C ILE A 162 13.02 -15.54 -13.90
N LYS A 163 12.04 -15.04 -14.67
CA LYS A 163 12.30 -14.26 -15.89
C LYS A 163 11.89 -12.81 -15.72
N LEU A 164 12.60 -11.91 -16.39
CA LEU A 164 12.19 -10.52 -16.49
C LEU A 164 11.04 -10.38 -17.49
N GLY A 165 9.93 -9.79 -17.07
CA GLY A 165 8.75 -9.61 -17.93
C GLY A 165 8.05 -8.28 -17.69
N ASP A 166 7.11 -7.94 -18.56
CA ASP A 166 6.17 -6.84 -18.36
C ASP A 166 5.15 -7.24 -17.31
N ALA A 167 5.23 -6.63 -16.13
CA ALA A 167 4.31 -6.93 -15.07
C ALA A 167 2.95 -6.29 -15.41
N PRO A 168 1.84 -7.06 -15.53
CA PRO A 168 0.54 -6.49 -15.80
C PRO A 168 0.13 -5.45 -14.75
N LEU A 169 -0.78 -4.57 -15.16
CA LEU A 169 -1.44 -3.65 -14.25
C LEU A 169 -2.22 -4.44 -13.21
N GLU A 170 -2.15 -4.01 -11.95
CA GLU A 170 -3.01 -4.53 -10.89
C GLU A 170 -4.45 -4.07 -11.14
N THR A 171 -5.43 -4.92 -10.83
CA THR A 171 -6.85 -4.57 -10.91
C THR A 171 -7.16 -3.31 -10.11
N SER A 172 -8.08 -2.47 -10.60
CA SER A 172 -8.57 -1.31 -9.83
C SER A 172 -9.60 -1.67 -8.78
N LEU A 173 -10.10 -2.91 -8.79
CA LEU A 173 -11.03 -3.40 -7.79
C LEU A 173 -10.28 -3.72 -6.49
N ILE A 174 -10.73 -3.13 -5.39
CA ILE A 174 -10.20 -3.39 -4.06
C ILE A 174 -11.04 -4.48 -3.40
N ASP A 175 -10.38 -5.45 -2.77
CA ASP A 175 -11.07 -6.45 -1.96
C ASP A 175 -11.63 -5.79 -0.69
N VAL A 176 -12.95 -5.80 -0.56
CA VAL A 176 -13.68 -5.32 0.62
C VAL A 176 -14.44 -6.51 1.18
N ASP A 177 -13.93 -7.08 2.26
CA ASP A 177 -14.53 -8.25 2.93
C ASP A 177 -14.78 -9.43 1.97
N GLY A 178 -13.85 -9.69 1.06
CA GLY A 178 -13.93 -10.76 0.05
C GLY A 178 -14.72 -10.40 -1.22
N VAL A 179 -15.19 -9.15 -1.33
CA VAL A 179 -15.95 -8.66 -2.48
C VAL A 179 -15.11 -7.66 -3.28
N PRO A 180 -14.78 -7.95 -4.56
CA PRO A 180 -14.13 -6.98 -5.44
C PRO A 180 -15.01 -5.73 -5.62
N THR A 181 -14.51 -4.59 -5.17
CA THR A 181 -15.27 -3.34 -5.09
C THR A 181 -14.56 -2.22 -5.82
N GLU A 182 -15.30 -1.51 -6.68
CA GLU A 182 -14.81 -0.32 -7.35
C GLU A 182 -14.77 0.88 -6.40
N ILE A 183 -13.76 1.73 -6.56
CA ILE A 183 -13.68 3.00 -5.85
C ILE A 183 -14.54 4.03 -6.58
N ASN A 184 -15.51 4.57 -5.87
CA ASN A 184 -16.49 5.54 -6.35
C ASN A 184 -16.51 6.78 -5.46
N GLY A 185 -15.41 7.53 -5.50
CA GLY A 185 -15.21 8.74 -4.71
C GLY A 185 -16.20 9.87 -5.01
N PRO A 186 -16.21 10.90 -4.16
CA PRO A 186 -17.21 11.97 -4.20
C PRO A 186 -17.13 12.82 -5.47
N TYR A 187 -16.00 12.85 -6.18
CA TYR A 187 -15.85 13.64 -7.41
C TYR A 187 -16.20 12.87 -8.70
N ARG A 188 -16.75 11.65 -8.60
CA ARG A 188 -17.09 10.79 -9.75
C ARG A 188 -17.99 11.42 -10.83
N ASN A 189 -18.81 12.40 -10.46
CA ASN A 189 -19.71 13.10 -11.37
C ASN A 189 -19.08 14.33 -12.06
N LEU A 190 -17.83 14.68 -11.71
CA LEU A 190 -17.13 15.74 -12.39
C LEU A 190 -16.69 15.31 -13.80
N PRO A 191 -16.77 16.19 -14.81
CA PRO A 191 -16.18 15.95 -16.13
C PRO A 191 -14.77 15.37 -16.02
N GLN A 192 -14.57 14.22 -16.66
CA GLN A 192 -13.28 13.54 -16.63
C GLN A 192 -12.29 14.25 -17.53
N LEU A 193 -11.00 14.19 -17.16
CA LEU A 193 -9.93 14.64 -18.04
C LEU A 193 -9.85 13.75 -19.28
N THR A 194 -9.37 14.34 -20.39
CA THR A 194 -9.08 13.58 -21.61
C THR A 194 -7.92 12.60 -21.44
N THR A 195 -7.05 12.84 -20.46
CA THR A 195 -5.87 12.00 -20.18
C THR A 195 -5.98 11.34 -18.81
N ILE A 196 -6.81 10.29 -18.72
CA ILE A 196 -6.84 9.39 -17.55
C ILE A 196 -5.88 8.23 -17.78
N LYS A 197 -4.86 8.10 -16.92
CA LYS A 197 -3.87 7.00 -17.03
C LYS A 197 -3.35 6.54 -15.66
N PRO A 198 -2.93 5.27 -15.53
CA PRO A 198 -2.23 4.80 -14.33
C PRO A 198 -0.97 5.62 -14.02
N GLY A 199 -0.73 5.90 -12.74
CA GLY A 199 0.46 6.59 -12.27
C GLY A 199 0.45 8.11 -12.37
N GLU A 200 -0.49 8.69 -13.10
CA GLU A 200 -0.68 10.15 -13.19
C GLU A 200 -1.15 10.74 -11.86
N ASP A 201 -0.96 12.04 -11.67
CA ASP A 201 -1.50 12.77 -10.53
C ASP A 201 -2.58 13.78 -10.91
N PHE A 202 -3.09 14.48 -9.90
CA PHE A 202 -4.16 15.46 -10.06
C PHE A 202 -3.63 16.86 -10.44
N TYR A 203 -2.38 17.03 -10.86
CA TYR A 203 -1.88 18.35 -11.32
C TYR A 203 -2.16 18.59 -12.81
N CYS A 204 -2.95 17.74 -13.45
CA CYS A 204 -3.28 17.87 -14.86
C CYS A 204 -4.24 19.00 -15.17
N SER A 205 -3.95 19.69 -16.27
CA SER A 205 -4.81 20.73 -16.82
C SER A 205 -6.18 20.17 -17.18
N THR A 206 -7.24 20.85 -16.72
CA THR A 206 -8.63 20.47 -17.00
C THR A 206 -9.14 20.99 -18.34
N GLY A 207 -8.42 21.92 -18.96
CA GLY A 207 -8.94 22.70 -20.09
C GLY A 207 -10.00 23.74 -19.68
N LEU A 208 -10.41 23.78 -18.41
CA LEU A 208 -11.36 24.78 -17.90
C LEU A 208 -10.62 26.08 -17.54
N PRO A 209 -11.24 27.26 -17.77
CA PRO A 209 -10.67 28.52 -17.37
C PRO A 209 -10.64 28.64 -15.83
N GLY A 210 -9.50 29.04 -15.29
CA GLY A 210 -9.31 29.39 -13.89
C GLY A 210 -9.69 30.85 -13.59
N PRO A 211 -9.72 31.25 -12.31
CA PRO A 211 -10.06 32.61 -11.88
C PRO A 211 -9.10 33.69 -12.40
N ASP A 212 -7.87 33.29 -12.73
CA ASP A 212 -6.80 34.14 -13.27
C ASP A 212 -6.80 34.21 -14.81
N GLY A 213 -7.78 33.56 -15.47
CA GLY A 213 -7.84 33.42 -16.92
C GLY A 213 -6.88 32.37 -17.49
N GLY A 214 -6.10 31.69 -16.63
CA GLY A 214 -5.28 30.53 -16.98
C GLY A 214 -6.11 29.25 -17.09
N THR A 215 -5.46 28.11 -17.32
CA THR A 215 -6.15 26.81 -17.27
C THR A 215 -6.07 26.21 -15.88
N LEU A 216 -7.22 25.88 -15.32
CA LEU A 216 -7.36 25.29 -13.99
C LEU A 216 -6.79 23.87 -13.99
N ASN A 217 -5.91 23.54 -13.03
CA ASN A 217 -5.51 22.15 -12.83
C ASN A 217 -6.56 21.35 -12.03
N GLN A 218 -6.55 20.04 -12.19
CA GLN A 218 -7.57 19.14 -11.67
C GLN A 218 -7.64 19.18 -10.14
N ARG A 219 -6.51 19.26 -9.45
CA ARG A 219 -6.43 19.39 -7.99
C ARG A 219 -7.10 20.68 -7.53
N GLU A 220 -6.79 21.80 -8.15
CA GLU A 220 -7.43 23.08 -7.85
C GLU A 220 -8.92 23.06 -8.13
N TRP A 221 -9.33 22.43 -9.23
CA TRP A 221 -10.74 22.27 -9.56
C TRP A 221 -11.50 21.44 -8.53
N ILE A 222 -10.96 20.29 -8.12
CA ILE A 222 -11.51 19.44 -7.05
C ILE A 222 -11.67 20.25 -5.76
N LEU A 223 -10.66 21.04 -5.38
CA LEU A 223 -10.73 21.90 -4.20
C LEU A 223 -11.74 23.05 -4.35
N GLN A 224 -11.92 23.62 -5.54
CA GLN A 224 -12.94 24.63 -5.81
C GLN A 224 -14.35 24.07 -5.70
N VAL A 225 -14.61 22.90 -6.29
CA VAL A 225 -15.89 22.20 -6.18
C VAL A 225 -16.21 21.89 -4.72
N ASN A 226 -15.22 21.39 -3.96
CA ASN A 226 -15.38 21.14 -2.53
C ASN A 226 -15.75 22.42 -1.77
N ARG A 227 -15.05 23.53 -2.00
CA ARG A 227 -15.36 24.82 -1.36
C ARG A 227 -16.75 25.33 -1.70
N ALA A 228 -17.14 25.27 -2.97
CA ALA A 228 -18.44 25.73 -3.42
C ALA A 228 -19.59 24.97 -2.76
N ALA A 229 -19.42 23.67 -2.54
CA ALA A 229 -20.41 22.83 -1.88
C ALA A 229 -20.46 22.97 -0.35
N ASN A 230 -19.52 23.70 0.27
CA ASN A 230 -19.39 23.81 1.72
C ASN A 230 -19.20 25.26 2.19
N ASP A 231 -19.97 26.20 1.62
CA ASP A 231 -20.02 27.61 2.03
C ASP A 231 -18.65 28.32 2.07
N GLY A 232 -17.75 27.94 1.16
CA GLY A 232 -16.39 28.47 1.05
C GLY A 232 -15.35 27.78 1.94
N GLY A 233 -15.77 26.94 2.89
CA GLY A 233 -14.90 26.07 3.67
C GLY A 233 -14.43 24.85 2.87
N ILE A 234 -13.25 24.30 3.18
CA ILE A 234 -12.81 23.03 2.59
C ILE A 234 -13.19 21.91 3.56
N ARG A 235 -14.14 21.05 3.18
CA ARG A 235 -14.56 19.91 3.99
C ARG A 235 -13.73 18.68 3.65
N SER A 236 -13.32 17.92 4.66
CA SER A 236 -12.71 16.60 4.43
C SER A 236 -13.78 15.59 4.02
N ASP A 237 -13.54 14.84 2.94
CA ASP A 237 -14.41 13.77 2.48
C ASP A 237 -14.40 12.57 3.44
N LEU A 238 -13.34 12.46 4.25
CA LEU A 238 -13.18 11.44 5.29
C LEU A 238 -13.38 12.04 6.69
N ALA A 239 -14.11 13.16 6.83
CA ALA A 239 -14.43 13.76 8.12
C ALA A 239 -14.94 12.71 9.12
N GLY A 240 -14.32 12.62 10.30
CA GLY A 240 -14.64 11.62 11.33
C GLY A 240 -13.93 10.27 11.19
N PHE A 241 -13.18 10.04 10.11
CA PHE A 241 -12.40 8.82 9.91
C PHE A 241 -11.31 8.69 10.97
N MET A 242 -11.24 7.52 11.62
CA MET A 242 -10.30 7.24 12.70
C MET A 242 -9.08 6.48 12.18
N TYR A 243 -7.88 6.93 12.55
CA TYR A 243 -6.63 6.32 12.09
C TYR A 243 -5.52 6.38 13.12
N PRO A 244 -4.58 5.41 13.13
CA PRO A 244 -3.43 5.45 14.01
C PRO A 244 -2.50 6.60 13.63
N CYS A 245 -2.09 7.36 14.63
CA CYS A 245 -1.19 8.50 14.48
C CYS A 245 -0.29 8.61 15.72
N GLU A 246 0.51 9.67 15.75
CA GLU A 246 1.39 9.98 16.87
C GLU A 246 1.01 11.34 17.46
N ASP A 247 1.14 11.46 18.78
CA ASP A 247 1.07 12.76 19.46
C ASP A 247 2.35 13.59 19.20
N LYS A 248 2.42 14.79 19.75
CA LYS A 248 3.60 15.67 19.61
C LYS A 248 4.90 15.07 20.16
N CYS A 249 4.80 14.03 21.00
CA CYS A 249 5.92 13.32 21.61
C CYS A 249 6.21 11.99 20.91
N GLY A 250 5.60 11.70 19.75
CA GLY A 250 5.78 10.45 19.02
C GLY A 250 5.04 9.26 19.64
N LYS A 251 4.14 9.46 20.61
CA LYS A 251 3.41 8.35 21.25
C LYS A 251 2.25 7.92 20.37
N PRO A 252 2.05 6.60 20.16
CA PRO A 252 0.91 6.10 19.41
C PRO A 252 -0.42 6.55 20.03
N MET A 253 -1.30 7.10 19.21
CA MET A 253 -2.67 7.46 19.56
C MET A 253 -3.60 7.24 18.36
N ILE A 254 -4.91 7.42 18.57
CA ILE A 254 -5.89 7.43 17.48
C ILE A 254 -6.26 8.89 17.17
N CYS A 255 -6.12 9.27 15.91
CA CYS A 255 -6.57 10.55 15.40
C CYS A 255 -7.93 10.40 14.73
N THR A 256 -8.66 11.51 14.71
CA THR A 256 -9.89 11.66 13.94
C THR A 256 -9.65 12.73 12.88
N GLU A 257 -9.96 12.41 11.64
CA GLU A 257 -9.92 13.36 10.54
C GLU A 257 -10.91 14.52 10.80
N PRO A 258 -10.46 15.78 10.76
CA PRO A 258 -11.33 16.93 11.04
C PRO A 258 -12.39 17.11 9.96
N GLU A 259 -13.48 17.79 10.32
CA GLU A 259 -14.53 18.11 9.35
C GLU A 259 -14.08 19.17 8.34
N PHE A 260 -13.41 20.22 8.80
CA PHE A 260 -12.92 21.30 7.94
C PHE A 260 -11.40 21.40 7.96
N LEU A 261 -10.84 21.63 6.77
CA LEU A 261 -9.41 21.68 6.48
C LEU A 261 -8.98 23.10 6.15
N LYS A 262 -7.69 23.36 6.29
CA LYS A 262 -7.11 24.66 5.97
C LYS A 262 -6.69 24.73 4.51
N ALA A 263 -6.89 25.91 3.90
CA ALA A 263 -6.11 26.34 2.74
C ALA A 263 -4.70 26.77 3.20
N GLY A 264 -3.98 25.88 3.88
CA GLY A 264 -2.68 26.16 4.47
C GLY A 264 -1.51 25.79 3.56
N PRO A 265 -0.28 26.19 3.92
CA PRO A 265 0.91 25.73 3.22
C PRO A 265 1.01 24.20 3.28
N ALA A 266 1.70 23.61 2.29
CA ALA A 266 1.75 22.16 2.12
C ALA A 266 2.41 21.39 3.29
N ASN A 267 2.99 22.07 4.28
CA ASN A 267 3.54 21.49 5.50
C ASN A 267 2.58 21.55 6.70
N ASP A 268 1.47 22.30 6.64
CA ASP A 268 0.45 22.27 7.71
C ASP A 268 -0.20 20.87 7.73
N PRO A 269 -0.20 20.16 8.87
CA PRO A 269 -0.83 18.84 9.00
C PRO A 269 -2.31 18.83 8.60
N GLU A 270 -3.01 19.95 8.79
CA GLU A 270 -4.44 20.11 8.49
C GLU A 270 -4.67 20.81 7.14
N ALA A 271 -3.62 21.00 6.33
CA ALA A 271 -3.79 21.49 4.96
C ALA A 271 -4.56 20.48 4.11
N ALA A 272 -5.51 20.98 3.33
CA ALA A 272 -6.27 20.18 2.39
C ALA A 272 -5.37 19.62 1.28
N GLN A 273 -5.50 18.32 1.03
CA GLN A 273 -4.82 17.58 -0.02
C GLN A 273 -5.83 16.74 -0.80
N VAL A 274 -5.61 16.65 -2.12
CA VAL A 274 -6.33 15.70 -2.95
C VAL A 274 -5.54 14.39 -2.96
N HIS A 275 -6.15 13.35 -2.41
CA HIS A 275 -5.58 12.02 -2.23
C HIS A 275 -6.09 11.05 -3.29
N HIS A 276 -5.20 10.16 -3.72
CA HIS A 276 -5.52 9.01 -4.56
C HIS A 276 -5.92 7.84 -3.66
N VAL A 277 -7.21 7.49 -3.62
CA VAL A 277 -7.68 6.34 -2.84
C VAL A 277 -7.00 5.07 -3.35
N GLN A 278 -7.15 4.76 -4.63
CA GLN A 278 -6.25 3.88 -5.36
C GLN A 278 -4.95 4.65 -5.64
N ARG A 279 -3.97 4.44 -4.77
CA ARG A 279 -2.60 4.95 -4.90
C ARG A 279 -2.01 4.82 -6.31
N ARG A 280 -1.29 5.86 -6.73
CA ARG A 280 -0.62 5.97 -8.04
C ARG A 280 0.27 4.79 -8.40
N LYS A 281 0.87 4.14 -7.40
CA LYS A 281 1.74 2.98 -7.60
C LYS A 281 1.29 1.83 -6.74
N ASP A 282 1.24 0.61 -7.26
CA ASP A 282 0.98 -0.59 -6.46
C ASP A 282 2.15 -0.98 -5.53
N LEU A 283 2.02 -2.09 -4.81
CA LEU A 283 3.04 -2.55 -3.85
C LEU A 283 4.37 -2.96 -4.50
N ARG A 284 4.36 -3.24 -5.82
CA ARG A 284 5.56 -3.48 -6.64
C ARG A 284 6.21 -2.18 -7.10
N ARG A 285 5.62 -1.04 -6.75
CA ARG A 285 5.96 0.31 -7.22
C ARG A 285 5.72 0.50 -8.73
N CYS A 286 4.87 -0.33 -9.33
CA CYS A 286 4.40 -0.15 -10.71
C CYS A 286 3.26 0.86 -10.73
N GLU A 287 3.11 1.61 -11.82
CA GLU A 287 1.97 2.52 -11.99
C GLU A 287 0.65 1.74 -11.91
N TRP A 288 -0.34 2.28 -11.19
CA TRP A 288 -1.57 1.55 -10.83
C TRP A 288 -2.79 2.46 -10.80
N GLY A 289 -2.97 3.22 -9.71
CA GLY A 289 -4.07 4.15 -9.58
C GLY A 289 -4.02 5.26 -10.62
N THR A 290 -5.19 5.68 -11.08
CA THR A 290 -5.33 6.73 -12.10
C THR A 290 -5.68 8.07 -11.47
N ASN A 291 -5.51 9.14 -12.24
CA ASN A 291 -6.02 10.47 -11.93
C ASN A 291 -7.52 10.64 -12.27
N ALA A 292 -8.32 9.57 -12.37
CA ALA A 292 -9.77 9.71 -12.53
C ALA A 292 -10.40 10.42 -11.33
N ASN A 293 -11.42 11.27 -11.55
CA ASN A 293 -12.07 11.98 -10.43
C ASN A 293 -12.76 11.02 -9.43
N SER A 294 -13.20 9.83 -9.88
CA SER A 294 -13.74 8.80 -8.98
C SER A 294 -12.71 8.26 -7.98
N ASN A 295 -11.42 8.43 -8.27
CA ASN A 295 -10.32 7.99 -7.41
C ASN A 295 -9.83 9.09 -6.45
N ALA A 296 -10.44 10.27 -6.48
CA ALA A 296 -10.03 11.42 -5.68
C ALA A 296 -10.86 11.57 -4.40
N VAL A 297 -10.19 11.96 -3.32
CA VAL A 297 -10.81 12.50 -2.09
C VAL A 297 -10.01 13.68 -1.55
N VAL A 298 -10.66 14.64 -0.92
CA VAL A 298 -10.05 15.75 -0.18
C VAL A 298 -9.92 15.37 1.28
N ILE A 299 -8.68 15.33 1.78
CA ILE A 299 -8.35 14.96 3.16
C ILE A 299 -7.21 15.82 3.70
N SER A 300 -6.99 15.78 5.01
CA SER A 300 -5.85 16.42 5.66
C SER A 300 -4.52 15.84 5.14
N ARG A 301 -3.48 16.67 5.11
CA ARG A 301 -2.10 16.22 4.84
C ARG A 301 -1.70 15.09 5.79
N LYS A 302 -2.07 15.19 7.06
CA LYS A 302 -1.77 14.20 8.09
C LYS A 302 -2.32 12.82 7.74
N LEU A 303 -3.61 12.73 7.35
CA LEU A 303 -4.21 11.48 6.91
C LEU A 303 -3.62 11.02 5.57
N ASN A 304 -3.39 11.94 4.63
CA ASN A 304 -2.79 11.61 3.33
C ASN A 304 -1.42 10.95 3.48
N ILE A 305 -0.56 11.42 4.40
CA ILE A 305 0.74 10.79 4.69
C ILE A 305 0.55 9.35 5.19
N LYS A 306 -0.46 9.12 6.03
CA LYS A 306 -0.75 7.78 6.56
C LYS A 306 -1.32 6.83 5.51
N LEU A 307 -2.05 7.32 4.50
CA LEU A 307 -2.63 6.46 3.46
C LEU A 307 -1.74 6.28 2.22
N ARG A 308 -0.98 7.31 1.82
CA ARG A 308 -0.23 7.39 0.54
C ARG A 308 0.62 6.17 0.19
N ASN A 309 1.18 5.46 1.18
CA ASN A 309 2.09 4.34 0.97
C ASN A 309 1.49 2.96 1.28
N TYR A 310 0.23 2.89 1.70
CA TYR A 310 -0.44 1.65 2.08
C TYR A 310 -1.41 1.19 0.99
N TYR A 311 -1.75 -0.10 1.00
CA TYR A 311 -2.82 -0.59 0.14
C TYR A 311 -4.17 -0.10 0.71
N PRO A 312 -5.13 0.33 -0.11
CA PRO A 312 -6.39 0.88 0.39
C PRO A 312 -7.11 -0.14 1.26
N SER A 313 -7.58 0.28 2.42
CA SER A 313 -8.27 -0.64 3.34
C SER A 313 -9.75 -0.77 2.98
N ALA A 314 -10.37 -1.90 3.35
CA ALA A 314 -11.81 -2.10 3.22
C ALA A 314 -12.61 -0.95 3.89
N ASN A 315 -12.17 -0.50 5.06
CA ASN A 315 -12.79 0.60 5.80
C ASN A 315 -12.70 1.94 5.04
N GLU A 316 -11.56 2.22 4.44
CA GLU A 316 -11.35 3.41 3.62
C GLU A 316 -12.27 3.39 2.40
N VAL A 317 -12.26 2.31 1.62
CA VAL A 317 -13.09 2.17 0.41
C VAL A 317 -14.58 2.25 0.75
N ASN A 318 -15.01 1.56 1.82
CA ASN A 318 -16.39 1.63 2.30
C ASN A 318 -16.80 3.05 2.73
N TRP A 319 -15.89 3.82 3.32
CA TRP A 319 -16.16 5.20 3.70
C TRP A 319 -16.30 6.08 2.46
N VAL A 320 -15.31 6.02 1.57
CA VAL A 320 -15.25 6.79 0.31
C VAL A 320 -16.51 6.58 -0.53
N ASN A 321 -16.92 5.32 -0.71
CA ASN A 321 -18.07 4.97 -1.54
C ASN A 321 -19.42 5.44 -0.95
N LYS A 322 -19.48 5.75 0.35
CA LYS A 322 -20.68 6.29 1.01
C LYS A 322 -20.77 7.81 0.92
N VAL A 323 -19.69 8.50 0.57
CA VAL A 323 -19.72 9.97 0.44
C VAL A 323 -20.60 10.35 -0.75
N PRO A 324 -21.64 11.19 -0.54
CA PRO A 324 -22.47 11.69 -1.64
C PRO A 324 -21.61 12.35 -2.72
N PRO A 325 -21.97 12.20 -4.01
CA PRO A 325 -21.19 12.81 -5.07
C PRO A 325 -21.37 14.33 -5.03
N TYR A 326 -20.28 15.05 -5.24
CA TYR A 326 -20.36 16.47 -5.57
C TYR A 326 -20.99 16.63 -6.95
N THR A 327 -21.89 17.60 -7.04
CA THR A 327 -22.45 18.06 -8.31
C THR A 327 -21.79 19.36 -8.69
N TYR A 328 -21.27 19.42 -9.90
CA TYR A 328 -20.88 20.68 -10.52
C TYR A 328 -22.04 21.16 -11.40
N THR A 329 -22.60 22.32 -11.07
CA THR A 329 -23.50 23.05 -11.97
C THR A 329 -22.67 24.18 -12.58
N PRO A 330 -22.43 24.17 -13.91
CA PRO A 330 -21.60 25.17 -14.58
C PRO A 330 -22.14 26.59 -14.49
#